data_AF-A0A5C7LPA6-F1
#
_entry.id   AF-A0A5C7LPA6-F1
#
_cell.length_a   1.000
_cell.length_b   1.000
_cell.length_c   1.000
_cell.angle_alpha   90.00
_cell.angle_beta   90.00
_cell.angle_gamma   90.00
#
_symmetry.space_group_name_H-M   'P 1'
#
loop_
_entity.id
_entity.type
_entity.pdbx_description
1 polymer ?
#
loop_
_entity_poly.entity_id
_entity_poly.type
_entity_poly.pdbx_seq_one_letter_code
_entity_poly.pdbx_strand_id
1 'polypeptide(L)'
;MDQNTDANTRNCNGCKFAVFADTGYSNYTVEGTDFLCGRKLHPDGRFDKWYGEDKRLEFAQHCTGFEPGDPIEMDVDCENLDDLSEEQTEIYLAAIE
;
A
#
# COMPACT_ATOMS: atom_id res chain seq x y z
N MET A 1 -27.19 -20.89 7.55
CA MET A 1 -26.95 -19.44 7.42
C MET A 1 -26.26 -19.05 8.69
N ASP A 2 -24.97 -18.78 8.61
CA ASP A 2 -24.27 -17.74 9.38
C ASP A 2 -22.83 -17.76 8.87
N GLN A 3 -22.49 -16.68 8.19
CA GLN A 3 -21.26 -16.50 7.43
C GLN A 3 -20.10 -16.41 8.42
N ASN A 4 -19.28 -17.46 8.45
CA ASN A 4 -17.96 -17.40 9.06
C ASN A 4 -17.04 -16.68 8.07
N THR A 5 -17.16 -15.36 7.98
CA THR A 5 -16.19 -14.52 7.27
C THR A 5 -14.99 -14.35 8.18
N ASP A 6 -13.90 -14.97 7.78
CA ASP A 6 -12.59 -14.90 8.37
C ASP A 6 -12.29 -13.50 8.90
N ALA A 7 -11.85 -13.46 10.16
CA ALA A 7 -11.03 -12.38 10.68
C ALA A 7 -9.76 -12.29 9.83
N ASN A 8 -9.87 -11.68 8.66
CA ASN A 8 -8.78 -11.43 7.75
C ASN A 8 -7.94 -10.33 8.39
N THR A 9 -6.82 -10.77 8.97
CA THR A 9 -5.81 -10.02 9.72
C THR A 9 -5.67 -8.58 9.21
N ARG A 10 -5.97 -7.57 10.04
CA ARG A 10 -5.72 -6.15 9.73
C ARG A 10 -4.25 -5.97 9.31
N ASN A 11 -4.00 -5.94 8.01
CA ASN A 11 -2.67 -5.83 7.41
C ASN A 11 -2.66 -4.58 6.52
N CYS A 12 -1.52 -3.89 6.43
CA CYS A 12 -1.35 -2.72 5.58
C CYS A 12 -1.66 -3.04 4.10
N ASN A 13 -1.50 -4.28 3.64
CA ASN A 13 -1.94 -4.75 2.33
C ASN A 13 -3.45 -4.58 2.07
N GLY A 14 -4.28 -4.49 3.11
CA GLY A 14 -5.73 -4.30 2.99
C GLY A 14 -6.19 -2.91 3.43
N CYS A 15 -5.29 -1.93 3.48
CA CYS A 15 -5.59 -0.56 3.85
C CYS A 15 -5.71 0.31 2.59
N LYS A 16 -6.78 1.09 2.45
CA LYS A 16 -6.95 1.99 1.30
C LYS A 16 -5.90 3.13 1.23
N PHE A 17 -5.22 3.39 2.35
CA PHE A 17 -4.15 4.41 2.43
C PHE A 17 -2.75 3.83 2.24
N ALA A 18 -2.64 2.53 1.98
CA ALA A 18 -1.37 1.92 1.62
C ALA A 18 -1.04 2.21 0.16
N VAL A 19 0.22 2.54 -0.09
CA VAL A 19 0.78 2.73 -1.42
C VAL A 19 1.90 1.70 -1.58
N PHE A 20 1.87 0.93 -2.65
CA PHE A 20 2.92 0.02 -3.07
C PHE A 20 3.48 0.52 -4.39
N ALA A 21 4.66 1.08 -4.36
CA ALA A 21 5.33 1.63 -5.54
C ALA A 21 6.43 0.67 -5.99
N ASP A 22 6.27 0.11 -7.18
CA ASP A 22 7.30 -0.71 -7.79
C ASP A 22 8.54 0.13 -8.10
N THR A 23 9.69 -0.51 -7.96
CA THR A 23 11.01 0.06 -8.22
C THR A 23 11.76 -0.83 -9.17
N GLY A 24 12.57 -0.25 -10.04
CA GLY A 24 13.34 -0.99 -11.04
C GLY A 24 13.66 -0.13 -12.25
N TYR A 25 13.95 -0.79 -13.37
CA TYR A 25 14.27 -0.10 -14.62
C TYR A 25 13.06 0.20 -15.49
N SER A 26 12.04 -0.66 -15.43
CA SER A 26 10.76 -0.52 -16.14
C SER A 26 9.74 -1.48 -15.58
N ASN A 27 8.49 -1.36 -16.05
CA ASN A 27 7.43 -2.34 -15.76
C ASN A 27 7.76 -3.80 -16.13
N TYR A 28 8.75 -4.03 -17.01
CA TYR A 28 9.23 -5.38 -17.37
C TYR A 28 10.40 -5.86 -16.51
N THR A 29 11.05 -4.97 -15.76
CA THR A 29 12.23 -5.26 -14.93
C THR A 29 12.05 -4.61 -13.55
N VAL A 30 11.08 -5.13 -12.79
CA VAL A 30 10.82 -4.75 -11.40
C VAL A 30 11.85 -5.42 -10.50
N GLU A 31 12.52 -4.62 -9.66
CA GLU A 31 13.56 -5.05 -8.73
C GLU A 31 13.08 -5.09 -7.27
N GLY A 32 11.99 -4.39 -6.95
CA GLY A 32 11.40 -4.38 -5.61
C GLY A 32 10.11 -3.56 -5.58
N THR A 33 9.45 -3.52 -4.42
CA THR A 33 8.22 -2.75 -4.22
C THR A 33 8.28 -2.06 -2.88
N ASP A 34 8.27 -0.73 -2.89
CA ASP A 34 8.24 0.07 -1.68
C ASP A 34 6.82 0.24 -1.16
N PHE A 35 6.64 0.03 0.13
CA PHE A 35 5.46 0.45 0.86
C PHE A 35 5.60 1.89 1.36
N LEU A 36 4.52 2.66 1.23
CA LEU A 36 4.32 3.96 1.87
C LEU A 36 2.91 4.04 2.50
N CYS A 37 2.76 4.89 3.52
CA CYS A 37 1.48 5.17 4.14
C CYS A 37 1.05 6.61 3.82
N GLY A 38 -0.04 6.79 3.07
CA GLY A 38 -0.54 8.12 2.71
C GLY A 38 -1.00 8.98 3.90
N ARG A 39 -1.22 8.37 5.07
CA ARG A 39 -1.50 9.08 6.33
C ARG A 39 -0.26 9.32 7.20
N LYS A 40 0.91 8.82 6.80
CA LYS A 40 2.18 8.93 7.56
C LYS A 40 2.08 8.43 9.01
N LEU A 41 1.22 7.44 9.26
CA LEU A 41 1.01 6.85 10.58
C LEU A 41 1.93 5.65 10.85
N HIS A 42 2.52 5.06 9.81
CA HIS A 42 3.41 3.91 9.94
C HIS A 42 4.74 4.35 10.56
N PRO A 43 5.21 3.71 11.66
CA PRO A 43 6.40 4.16 12.39
C PRO A 43 7.70 4.04 11.57
N ASP A 44 7.78 3.04 10.70
CA ASP A 44 8.96 2.79 9.86
C ASP A 44 9.01 3.64 8.57
N GLY A 45 7.98 4.46 8.31
CA GLY A 45 7.91 5.28 7.10
C GLY A 45 7.83 4.46 5.80
N ARG A 46 8.74 4.72 4.86
CA ARG A 46 8.88 4.02 3.58
C ARG A 46 9.82 2.82 3.72
N PHE A 47 9.42 1.68 3.18
CA PHE A 47 10.28 0.50 3.14
C PHE A 47 9.95 -0.47 2.02
N ASP A 48 10.97 -1.14 1.50
CA ASP A 48 10.81 -2.22 0.52
C ASP A 48 10.18 -3.46 1.18
N LYS A 49 9.07 -3.94 0.61
CA LYS A 49 8.32 -5.12 1.09
C LYS A 49 8.78 -6.45 0.47
N TRP A 50 9.84 -6.46 -0.35
CA TRP A 50 10.49 -7.66 -0.92
C TRP A 50 9.52 -8.80 -1.27
N TYR A 51 8.98 -8.82 -2.49
CA TYR A 51 8.06 -9.87 -3.01
C TYR A 51 6.93 -10.31 -2.05
N GLY A 52 6.46 -9.44 -1.14
CA GLY A 52 5.15 -9.57 -0.49
C GLY A 52 5.11 -10.05 0.96
N GLU A 53 6.25 -10.34 1.60
CA GLU A 53 6.28 -10.88 2.98
C GLU A 53 7.10 -10.01 3.93
N ASP A 54 6.58 -8.82 4.25
CA ASP A 54 7.18 -7.96 5.27
C ASP A 54 6.30 -7.83 6.53
N LYS A 55 6.84 -8.25 7.68
CA LYS A 55 6.17 -8.18 8.99
C LYS A 55 5.81 -6.76 9.42
N ARG A 56 6.49 -5.74 8.89
CA ARG A 56 6.17 -4.33 9.16
C ARG A 56 4.73 -4.01 8.72
N LEU A 57 4.24 -4.66 7.67
CA LEU A 57 2.85 -4.52 7.19
C LEU A 57 1.80 -4.99 8.22
N GLU A 58 2.18 -5.74 9.24
CA GLU A 58 1.30 -6.11 10.35
C GLU A 58 0.98 -4.92 11.29
N PHE A 59 1.64 -3.77 11.14
CA PHE A 59 1.35 -2.55 11.93
C PHE A 59 -0.13 -2.15 11.87
N ALA A 60 -0.83 -2.45 10.77
CA ALA A 60 -2.27 -2.21 10.64
C ALA A 60 -3.12 -2.86 11.75
N GLN A 61 -2.65 -3.92 12.41
CA GLN A 61 -3.32 -4.52 13.56
C GLN A 61 -3.51 -3.53 14.72
N HIS A 62 -2.60 -2.58 14.85
CA HIS A 62 -2.58 -1.56 15.90
C HIS A 62 -2.80 -0.14 15.38
N CYS A 63 -2.88 0.06 14.07
CA CYS A 63 -3.04 1.37 13.45
C CYS A 63 -4.46 1.93 13.67
N THR A 64 -4.56 3.09 14.31
CA THR A 64 -5.83 3.80 14.55
C THR A 64 -6.43 4.39 13.27
N GLY A 65 -5.61 4.64 12.26
CA GLY A 65 -6.03 5.19 10.96
C GLY A 65 -6.25 4.15 9.87
N PHE A 66 -6.25 2.85 10.21
CA PHE A 66 -6.55 1.78 9.25
C PHE A 66 -8.00 1.89 8.78
N GLU A 67 -8.17 1.98 7.46
CA GLU A 67 -9.48 1.84 6.81
C GLU A 67 -9.38 0.74 5.75
N PRO A 68 -10.27 -0.26 5.78
CA PRO A 68 -10.23 -1.35 4.83
C PRO A 68 -10.52 -0.85 3.41
N GLY A 69 -9.80 -1.37 2.44
CA GLY A 69 -10.00 -1.10 1.02
C GLY A 69 -8.77 -1.47 0.20
N ASP A 70 -8.85 -1.25 -1.10
CA ASP A 70 -7.78 -1.61 -2.02
C ASP A 70 -6.61 -0.64 -1.87
N PRO A 71 -5.38 -1.15 -1.70
CA PRO A 71 -4.19 -0.30 -1.69
C PRO A 71 -3.97 0.30 -3.08
N ILE A 72 -3.19 1.38 -3.13
CA ILE A 72 -2.72 1.95 -4.38
C ILE A 72 -1.48 1.16 -4.80
N GLU A 73 -1.49 0.63 -6.02
CA GLU A 73 -0.32 0.02 -6.66
C GLU A 73 0.17 1.00 -7.72
N MET A 74 1.42 1.42 -7.64
CA MET A 74 2.05 2.32 -8.59
C MET A 74 3.14 1.55 -9.32
N ASP A 75 3.08 1.54 -10.64
CA ASP A 75 4.08 0.87 -11.46
C ASP A 75 5.39 1.67 -11.52
N VAL A 76 6.44 1.08 -12.11
CA VAL A 76 7.78 1.70 -12.12
C VAL A 76 7.77 3.01 -12.90
N ASP A 77 7.02 3.05 -13.99
CA ASP A 77 6.99 4.15 -14.95
C ASP A 77 5.93 5.22 -14.60
N CYS A 78 5.14 4.98 -13.54
CA CYS A 78 3.98 5.75 -13.08
C CYS A 78 2.92 5.99 -14.18
N GLU A 79 2.83 5.11 -15.19
CA GLU A 79 1.89 5.27 -16.30
C GLU A 79 0.44 5.02 -15.85
N ASN A 80 0.25 4.26 -14.78
CA ASN A 80 -1.05 3.96 -14.20
C ASN A 80 -1.59 5.07 -13.26
N LEU A 81 -0.89 6.19 -13.12
CA LEU A 81 -1.35 7.33 -12.31
C LEU A 81 -2.68 7.91 -12.83
N ASP A 82 -2.84 7.97 -14.16
CA ASP A 82 -4.06 8.50 -14.80
C ASP A 82 -5.28 7.59 -14.63
N ASP A 83 -5.06 6.33 -14.21
CA ASP A 83 -6.13 5.36 -13.92
C ASP A 83 -6.64 5.44 -12.47
N LEU A 84 -5.96 6.21 -11.61
CA LEU A 84 -6.38 6.40 -10.22
C LEU A 84 -7.60 7.31 -10.11
N SER A 85 -8.45 7.04 -9.13
CA SER A 85 -9.50 7.99 -8.73
C SER A 85 -8.90 9.26 -8.12
N GLU A 86 -9.67 10.35 -8.07
CA GLU A 86 -9.24 11.60 -7.42
C GLU A 86 -8.78 11.36 -5.96
N GLU A 87 -9.51 10.55 -5.19
CA GLU A 87 -9.14 10.17 -3.82
C GLU A 87 -7.80 9.42 -3.76
N GLN A 88 -7.60 8.43 -4.66
CA GLN A 88 -6.35 7.67 -4.70
C GLN A 88 -5.15 8.55 -5.12
N THR A 89 -5.36 9.46 -6.07
CA THR A 89 -4.33 10.43 -6.49
C THR A 89 -3.92 11.32 -5.32
N GLU A 90 -4.87 11.86 -4.55
CA GLU A 90 -4.56 12.65 -3.35
C GLU A 90 -3.77 11.85 -2.31
N ILE A 91 -4.18 10.60 -2.05
CA ILE A 91 -3.48 9.69 -1.12
C ILE A 91 -2.05 9.41 -1.60
N TYR A 92 -1.87 9.14 -2.89
CA TYR A 92 -0.57 8.86 -3.50
C TYR A 92 0.36 10.07 -3.38
N LEU A 93 -0.10 11.25 -3.78
CA LEU A 93 0.68 12.49 -3.69
C LEU A 93 1.08 12.78 -2.24
N ALA A 94 0.17 12.62 -1.29
CA ALA A 94 0.46 12.80 0.13
C ALA A 94 1.49 11.79 0.67
N ALA A 95 1.57 10.59 0.09
CA ALA A 95 2.51 9.54 0.50
C ALA A 95 3.95 9.79 0.02
N ILE A 96 4.13 10.44 -1.13
CA ILE A 96 5.43 10.69 -1.75
C ILE A 96 6.06 12.06 -1.39
N GLU A 97 5.27 12.98 -0.83
CA GLU A 97 5.73 14.25 -0.23
C GLU A 97 6.53 14.04 1.08
#